data_AF-A0AAE0H1G3-F1
#
_entry.id   AF-A0AAE0H1G3-F1
#
_cell.length_a   1.000
_cell.length_b   1.000
_cell.length_c   1.000
_cell.angle_alpha   90.00
_cell.angle_beta   90.00
_cell.angle_gamma   90.00
#
_symmetry.space_group_name_H-M   'P 1'
#
loop_
_entity.id
_entity.type
_entity.pdbx_description
1 polymer ?
#
loop_
_entity_poly.entity_id
_entity_poly.type
_entity_poly.pdbx_seq_one_letter_code
_entity_poly.pdbx_strand_id
1 'polypeptide(L)'
;MENTIVEKARSYLQGSKELRQEGRRSLREFIFEQDRGDLLAVVEKGDPCEFLRAVFSTLEPLPFEANEDNVACKKLRLELIHRVLKILGESQLSERRANSWIEILLRELDSISVARLPTVVESILEQFQANAGEGRALELLPKCLALIDASSSYVFLPSDDIEHLDEDAVTMTPAEYRGKALSCLCSIEWPLPLVALLLKVIRDAPMTTAQLEQVVMTALKRSRKLDLQELPAVAYQLLLLSKLGLKRLIIQGIVELFEWLEDRWKHREGSKQAGHDQLRHIQGTIMLHINFAAKQDPELGQ
;
A
#
# COMPACT_ATOMS: atom_id res chain seq x y z
N MET A 1 0.46 31.61 0.00
CA MET A 1 -0.55 30.61 -0.42
C MET A 1 -0.84 29.62 0.70
N GLU A 2 0.14 28.81 1.13
CA GLU A 2 0.00 27.82 2.22
C GLU A 2 -0.65 28.38 3.50
N ASN A 3 -0.04 29.40 4.12
CA ASN A 3 -0.55 30.02 5.35
C ASN A 3 -1.97 30.57 5.19
N THR A 4 -2.28 31.17 4.03
CA THR A 4 -3.61 31.74 3.74
C THR A 4 -4.68 30.65 3.66
N ILE A 5 -4.37 29.50 3.04
CA ILE A 5 -5.29 28.36 2.93
C ILE A 5 -5.49 27.70 4.30
N VAL A 6 -4.42 27.51 5.06
CA VAL A 6 -4.47 26.93 6.41
C VAL A 6 -5.23 27.83 7.39
N GLU A 7 -4.98 29.15 7.38
CA GLU A 7 -5.68 30.11 8.24
C GLU A 7 -7.17 30.20 7.90
N LYS A 8 -7.51 30.30 6.60
CA LYS A 8 -8.91 30.26 6.16
C LYS A 8 -9.59 28.96 6.60
N ALA A 9 -8.97 27.80 6.35
CA ALA A 9 -9.52 26.51 6.77
C ALA A 9 -9.72 26.41 8.30
N ARG A 10 -8.75 26.88 9.11
CA ARG A 10 -8.87 26.93 10.57
C ARG A 10 -10.02 27.82 11.03
N SER A 11 -10.18 29.01 10.44
CA SER A 11 -11.27 29.93 10.80
C SER A 11 -12.66 29.34 10.50
N TYR A 12 -12.78 28.55 9.42
CA TYR A 12 -14.06 27.99 8.99
C TYR A 12 -14.44 26.72 9.75
N LEU A 13 -13.48 25.88 10.13
CA LEU A 13 -13.74 24.66 10.90
C LEU A 13 -14.24 24.93 12.33
N GLN A 14 -14.01 26.13 12.88
CA GLN A 14 -14.45 26.54 14.22
C GLN A 14 -15.88 27.13 14.26
N GLY A 15 -16.53 27.36 13.11
CA GLY A 15 -17.87 27.98 13.02
C GLY A 15 -19.05 27.00 13.09
N SER A 16 -20.28 27.56 13.06
CA SER A 16 -21.54 26.79 12.94
C SER A 16 -21.62 26.00 11.62
N LYS A 17 -22.54 25.04 11.51
CA LYS A 17 -22.67 24.17 10.32
C LYS A 17 -22.83 24.95 9.00
N GLU A 18 -23.54 26.08 9.05
CA GLU A 18 -23.75 26.99 7.91
C GLU A 18 -22.49 27.81 7.58
N LEU A 19 -21.81 28.34 8.60
CA LEU A 19 -20.52 29.04 8.44
C LEU A 19 -19.42 28.12 7.87
N ARG A 20 -19.47 26.83 8.21
CA ARG A 20 -18.58 25.81 7.63
C ARG A 20 -18.84 25.58 6.15
N GLN A 21 -20.10 25.57 5.72
CA GLN A 21 -20.44 25.37 4.30
C GLN A 21 -20.05 26.59 3.46
N GLU A 22 -20.35 27.80 3.94
CA GLU A 22 -19.99 29.04 3.24
C GLU A 22 -18.47 29.24 3.19
N GLY A 23 -17.78 28.95 4.30
CA GLY A 23 -16.32 28.98 4.36
C GLY A 23 -15.66 27.95 3.43
N ARG A 24 -16.25 26.76 3.28
CA ARG A 24 -15.78 25.75 2.32
C ARG A 24 -15.96 26.23 0.88
N ARG A 25 -17.09 26.85 0.53
CA ARG A 25 -17.31 27.42 -0.81
C ARG A 25 -16.30 28.51 -1.14
N SER A 26 -16.08 29.47 -0.23
CA SER A 26 -15.10 30.54 -0.42
C SER A 26 -13.66 30.02 -0.55
N LEU A 27 -13.30 28.98 0.21
CA LEU A 27 -11.98 28.37 0.11
C LEU A 27 -11.83 27.54 -1.17
N ARG A 28 -12.91 26.90 -1.62
CA ARG A 28 -12.97 26.16 -2.88
C ARG A 28 -12.78 27.08 -4.08
N GLU A 29 -13.50 28.20 -4.17
CA GLU A 29 -13.31 29.23 -5.20
C GLU A 29 -11.85 29.71 -5.21
N PHE A 30 -11.31 30.02 -4.03
CA PHE A 30 -9.92 30.44 -3.89
C PHE A 30 -8.91 29.39 -4.40
N ILE A 31 -9.16 28.10 -4.19
CA ILE A 31 -8.30 27.00 -4.68
C ILE A 31 -8.39 26.89 -6.21
N PHE A 32 -9.58 27.00 -6.80
CA PHE A 32 -9.75 26.95 -8.25
C PHE A 32 -9.21 28.19 -8.98
N GLU A 33 -9.07 29.33 -8.29
CA GLU A 33 -8.40 30.53 -8.80
C GLU A 33 -6.87 30.44 -8.79
N GLN A 34 -6.27 29.53 -8.00
CA GLN A 34 -4.82 29.36 -7.99
C GLN A 34 -4.35 28.48 -9.15
N ASP A 35 -3.11 28.70 -9.61
CA ASP A 35 -2.47 27.81 -10.58
C ASP A 35 -2.26 26.41 -9.97
N ARG A 36 -2.55 25.37 -10.74
CA ARG A 36 -2.41 23.98 -10.30
C ARG A 36 -0.95 23.65 -9.96
N GLY A 37 0.01 24.21 -10.68
CA GLY A 37 1.44 24.04 -10.42
C GLY A 37 1.86 24.64 -9.08
N ASP A 38 1.29 25.78 -8.69
CA ASP A 38 1.59 26.43 -7.42
C ASP A 38 1.03 25.64 -6.21
N LEU A 39 -0.18 25.09 -6.34
CA LEU A 39 -0.76 24.19 -5.31
C LEU A 39 0.12 22.96 -5.10
N LEU A 40 0.64 22.37 -6.19
CA LEU A 40 1.53 21.22 -6.14
C LEU A 40 2.91 21.58 -5.59
N ALA A 41 3.44 22.77 -5.92
CA ALA A 41 4.72 23.25 -5.41
C ALA A 41 4.70 23.52 -3.89
N VAL A 42 3.55 23.89 -3.32
CA VAL A 42 3.38 24.04 -1.87
C VAL A 42 3.48 22.68 -1.16
N VAL A 43 2.93 21.61 -1.75
CA VAL A 43 3.03 20.24 -1.20
C VAL A 43 4.49 19.78 -1.14
N GLU A 44 5.34 20.24 -2.07
CA GLU A 44 6.77 19.88 -2.13
C GLU A 44 7.67 20.68 -1.19
N LYS A 45 7.32 21.93 -0.87
CA LYS A 45 8.20 22.87 -0.15
C LYS A 45 7.80 23.17 1.30
N GLY A 46 6.53 22.93 1.69
CA GLY A 46 5.95 23.37 2.98
C GLY A 46 6.01 22.37 4.14
N ASP A 47 5.19 22.61 5.17
CA ASP A 47 4.77 21.60 6.18
C ASP A 47 3.33 21.17 5.86
N PRO A 48 3.16 20.27 4.87
CA PRO A 48 1.92 20.19 4.12
C PRO A 48 0.84 19.39 4.86
N CYS A 49 1.05 18.95 6.09
CA CYS A 49 0.06 18.12 6.78
C CYS A 49 -1.22 18.91 7.07
N GLU A 50 -1.11 20.16 7.53
CA GLU A 50 -2.27 21.01 7.75
C GLU A 50 -2.86 21.54 6.45
N PHE A 51 -1.98 21.85 5.48
CA PHE A 51 -2.38 22.26 4.15
C PHE A 51 -3.18 21.17 3.42
N LEU A 52 -2.68 19.94 3.38
CA LEU A 52 -3.36 18.79 2.76
C LEU A 52 -4.70 18.51 3.45
N ARG A 53 -4.76 18.56 4.79
CA ARG A 53 -6.02 18.43 5.51
C ARG A 53 -7.01 19.54 5.15
N ALA A 54 -6.55 20.78 5.07
CA ALA A 54 -7.36 21.92 4.67
C ALA A 54 -7.90 21.73 3.25
N VAL A 55 -7.03 21.44 2.28
CA VAL A 55 -7.40 21.22 0.88
C VAL A 55 -8.36 20.04 0.74
N PHE A 56 -8.04 18.86 1.31
CA PHE A 56 -8.92 17.70 1.21
C PHE A 56 -10.31 17.93 1.84
N SER A 57 -10.37 18.66 2.97
CA SER A 57 -11.65 19.01 3.61
C SER A 57 -12.53 19.94 2.76
N THR A 58 -11.92 20.73 1.87
CA THR A 58 -12.64 21.63 0.94
C THR A 58 -13.12 20.91 -0.30
N LEU A 59 -12.46 19.81 -0.69
CA LEU A 59 -12.82 18.99 -1.84
C LEU A 59 -13.92 17.96 -1.52
N GLU A 60 -14.44 17.93 -0.29
CA GLU A 60 -15.59 17.10 0.07
C GLU A 60 -16.83 17.51 -0.72
N PRO A 61 -17.58 16.56 -1.31
CA PRO A 61 -18.72 16.88 -2.14
C PRO A 61 -19.80 17.62 -1.33
N LEU A 62 -20.22 18.78 -1.82
CA LEU A 62 -21.27 19.58 -1.19
C LEU A 62 -22.63 19.24 -1.85
N PRO A 63 -23.69 18.96 -1.06
CA PRO A 63 -24.96 18.44 -1.56
C PRO A 63 -25.77 19.43 -2.42
N PHE A 64 -25.37 20.71 -2.47
CA PHE A 64 -26.09 21.79 -3.15
C PHE A 64 -25.28 22.45 -4.28
N GLU A 65 -24.11 21.93 -4.63
CA GLU A 65 -23.27 22.47 -5.71
C GLU A 65 -23.50 21.74 -7.03
N ALA A 66 -23.19 22.42 -8.14
CA ALA A 66 -23.36 21.88 -9.48
C ALA A 66 -22.58 20.55 -9.64
N ASN A 67 -23.12 19.64 -10.46
CA ASN A 67 -22.48 18.33 -10.66
C ASN A 67 -21.08 18.47 -11.29
N GLU A 68 -20.91 19.45 -12.19
CA GLU A 68 -19.63 19.76 -12.84
C GLU A 68 -18.55 20.18 -11.83
N ASP A 69 -18.92 21.03 -10.88
CA ASP A 69 -18.09 21.44 -9.76
C ASP A 69 -17.67 20.22 -8.93
N ASN A 70 -18.60 19.38 -8.53
CA ASN A 70 -18.29 18.18 -7.76
C ASN A 70 -17.39 17.19 -8.54
N VAL A 71 -17.50 17.13 -9.87
CA VAL A 71 -16.60 16.35 -10.73
C VAL A 71 -15.20 16.95 -10.77
N ALA A 72 -15.06 18.28 -10.90
CA ALA A 72 -13.77 18.95 -10.89
C ALA A 72 -13.02 18.74 -9.55
N CYS A 73 -13.72 18.82 -8.42
CA CYS A 73 -13.16 18.50 -7.10
C CYS A 73 -12.66 17.06 -7.00
N LYS A 74 -13.44 16.10 -7.50
CA LYS A 74 -13.03 14.68 -7.54
C LYS A 74 -11.79 14.45 -8.40
N LYS A 75 -11.65 15.18 -9.52
CA LYS A 75 -10.44 15.13 -10.36
C LYS A 75 -9.22 15.71 -9.62
N LEU A 76 -9.34 16.91 -9.06
CA LEU A 76 -8.26 17.56 -8.32
C LEU A 76 -7.82 16.75 -7.08
N ARG A 77 -8.77 16.17 -6.33
CA ARG A 77 -8.45 15.27 -5.20
C ARG A 77 -7.60 14.09 -5.67
N LEU A 78 -7.98 13.47 -6.79
CA LEU A 78 -7.24 12.34 -7.34
C LEU A 78 -5.83 12.77 -7.79
N GLU A 79 -5.68 13.89 -8.49
CA GLU A 79 -4.39 14.45 -8.91
C GLU A 79 -3.47 14.70 -7.69
N LEU A 80 -4.01 15.28 -6.61
CA LEU A 80 -3.27 15.51 -5.37
C LEU A 80 -2.82 14.20 -4.72
N ILE A 81 -3.67 13.17 -4.67
CA ILE A 81 -3.30 11.85 -4.14
C ILE A 81 -2.15 11.25 -4.95
N HIS A 82 -2.24 11.28 -6.27
CA HIS A 82 -1.16 10.80 -7.15
C HIS A 82 0.16 11.54 -6.90
N ARG A 83 0.12 12.86 -6.71
CA ARG A 83 1.32 13.65 -6.39
C ARG A 83 1.88 13.32 -5.01
N VAL A 84 1.03 13.22 -3.99
CA VAL A 84 1.46 12.86 -2.63
C VAL A 84 2.08 11.46 -2.61
N LEU A 85 1.49 10.50 -3.33
CA LEU A 85 2.09 9.18 -3.52
C LEU A 85 3.47 9.28 -4.16
N LYS A 86 3.57 10.02 -5.27
CA LYS A 86 4.84 10.21 -5.99
C LYS A 86 5.93 10.76 -5.06
N ILE A 87 5.61 11.79 -4.27
CA ILE A 87 6.55 12.36 -3.30
C ILE A 87 6.89 11.35 -2.20
N LEU A 88 5.92 10.58 -1.71
CA LEU A 88 6.14 9.51 -0.73
C LEU A 88 7.11 8.43 -1.24
N GLY A 89 7.12 8.18 -2.55
CA GLY A 89 8.02 7.24 -3.21
C GLY A 89 9.37 7.81 -3.66
N GLU A 90 9.49 9.12 -3.90
CA GLU A 90 10.72 9.76 -4.43
C GLU A 90 11.57 10.44 -3.36
N SER A 91 10.98 10.88 -2.25
CA SER A 91 11.66 11.73 -1.27
C SER A 91 12.00 11.01 0.03
N GLN A 92 13.20 11.28 0.56
CA GLN A 92 13.59 10.92 1.93
C GLN A 92 12.83 11.78 2.94
N LEU A 93 11.51 11.59 3.03
CA LEU A 93 10.71 12.20 4.07
C LEU A 93 11.16 11.65 5.42
N SER A 94 11.20 12.52 6.44
CA SER A 94 11.31 12.06 7.81
C SER A 94 10.14 11.10 8.12
N GLU A 95 10.41 10.02 8.86
CA GLU A 95 9.42 8.99 9.21
C GLU A 95 8.12 9.58 9.79
N ARG A 96 8.22 10.61 10.64
CA ARG A 96 7.05 11.32 11.20
C ARG A 96 6.15 11.94 10.14
N ARG A 97 6.74 12.55 9.10
CA ARG A 97 6.00 13.17 7.99
C ARG A 97 5.36 12.11 7.10
N ALA A 98 6.11 11.07 6.77
CA ALA A 98 5.58 9.96 5.97
C ALA A 98 4.36 9.30 6.64
N ASN A 99 4.43 9.02 7.95
CA ASN A 99 3.32 8.44 8.69
C ASN A 99 2.10 9.38 8.72
N SER A 100 2.32 10.68 8.92
CA SER A 100 1.25 11.68 8.88
C SER A 100 0.56 11.73 7.50
N TRP A 101 1.32 11.57 6.42
CA TRP A 101 0.76 11.54 5.06
C TRP A 101 0.01 10.24 4.78
N ILE A 102 0.54 9.09 5.22
CA ILE A 102 -0.15 7.80 5.13
C ILE A 102 -1.49 7.88 5.88
N GLU A 103 -1.53 8.45 7.08
CA GLU A 103 -2.77 8.63 7.85
C GLU A 103 -3.79 9.52 7.12
N ILE A 104 -3.34 10.61 6.49
CA ILE A 104 -4.20 11.49 5.68
C ILE A 104 -4.73 10.71 4.47
N LEU A 105 -3.85 10.05 3.71
CA LEU A 105 -4.24 9.28 2.54
C LEU A 105 -5.21 8.15 2.90
N LEU A 106 -4.97 7.40 3.99
CA LEU A 106 -5.86 6.37 4.48
C LEU A 106 -7.27 6.92 4.72
N ARG A 107 -7.41 8.13 5.28
CA ARG A 107 -8.73 8.76 5.48
C ARG A 107 -9.36 9.18 4.15
N GLU A 108 -8.57 9.72 3.23
CA GLU A 108 -9.07 10.18 1.94
C GLU A 108 -9.53 9.04 1.02
N LEU A 109 -8.96 7.84 1.14
CA LEU A 109 -9.35 6.66 0.37
C LEU A 109 -10.85 6.33 0.50
N ASP A 110 -11.47 6.58 1.66
CA ASP A 110 -12.90 6.34 1.90
C ASP A 110 -13.80 7.30 1.08
N SER A 111 -13.24 8.43 0.63
CA SER A 111 -13.98 9.45 -0.13
C SER A 111 -13.86 9.30 -1.65
N ILE A 112 -12.98 8.40 -2.12
CA ILE A 112 -12.72 8.18 -3.54
C ILE A 112 -13.81 7.28 -4.11
N SER A 113 -14.25 7.58 -5.33
CA SER A 113 -15.12 6.65 -6.06
C SER A 113 -14.37 5.33 -6.28
N VAL A 114 -14.98 4.22 -5.88
CA VAL A 114 -14.44 2.86 -6.03
C VAL A 114 -13.91 2.63 -7.44
N ALA A 115 -14.63 3.15 -8.44
CA ALA A 115 -14.30 3.01 -9.86
C ALA A 115 -12.93 3.60 -10.24
N ARG A 116 -12.39 4.51 -9.41
CA ARG A 116 -11.10 5.18 -9.61
C ARG A 116 -9.99 4.66 -8.69
N LEU A 117 -10.29 3.80 -7.71
CA LEU A 117 -9.27 3.20 -6.84
C LEU A 117 -8.18 2.41 -7.60
N PRO A 118 -8.44 1.78 -8.77
CA PRO A 118 -7.38 1.16 -9.56
C PRO A 118 -6.25 2.10 -9.95
N THR A 119 -6.56 3.35 -10.27
CA THR A 119 -5.54 4.35 -10.64
C THR A 119 -4.55 4.60 -9.50
N VAL A 120 -5.06 4.59 -8.26
CA VAL A 120 -4.27 4.73 -7.04
C VAL A 120 -3.43 3.48 -6.81
N VAL A 121 -4.00 2.29 -6.98
CA VAL A 121 -3.29 1.01 -6.83
C VAL A 121 -2.17 0.87 -7.88
N GLU A 122 -2.44 1.19 -9.14
CA GLU A 122 -1.43 1.15 -10.21
C GLU A 122 -0.31 2.14 -9.94
N SER A 123 -0.63 3.36 -9.47
CA SER A 123 0.40 4.33 -9.06
C SER A 123 1.28 3.84 -7.91
N ILE A 124 0.70 3.13 -6.92
CA ILE A 124 1.46 2.52 -5.83
C ILE A 124 2.40 1.44 -6.39
N LEU A 125 1.91 0.60 -7.29
CA LEU A 125 2.69 -0.49 -7.89
C LEU A 125 3.81 0.03 -8.80
N GLU A 126 3.54 1.06 -9.60
CA GLU A 126 4.54 1.73 -10.45
C GLU A 126 5.64 2.37 -9.61
N GLN A 127 5.29 3.10 -8.56
CA GLN A 127 6.26 3.69 -7.65
C GLN A 127 7.05 2.63 -6.91
N PHE A 128 6.43 1.53 -6.53
CA PHE A 128 7.12 0.42 -5.90
C PHE A 128 8.10 -0.27 -6.85
N GLN A 129 7.74 -0.39 -8.14
CA GLN A 129 8.62 -0.92 -9.18
C GLN A 129 9.80 0.04 -9.45
N ALA A 130 9.56 1.36 -9.47
CA ALA A 130 10.59 2.37 -9.73
C ALA A 130 11.53 2.59 -8.53
N ASN A 131 10.96 2.74 -7.33
CA ASN A 131 11.64 3.11 -6.09
C ASN A 131 11.35 2.08 -4.99
N ALA A 132 11.92 0.90 -5.18
CA ALA A 132 11.72 -0.25 -4.32
C ALA A 132 12.34 -0.10 -2.89
N GLY A 133 12.87 1.06 -2.53
CA GLY A 133 13.65 1.25 -1.31
C GLY A 133 12.84 1.35 -0.01
N GLU A 134 11.65 1.97 -0.04
CA GLU A 134 11.02 2.43 1.21
C GLU A 134 9.65 1.83 1.49
N GLY A 135 8.94 1.29 0.50
CA GLY A 135 7.70 0.50 0.70
C GLY A 135 6.53 1.21 1.39
N ARG A 136 6.65 2.50 1.74
CA ARG A 136 5.68 3.23 2.55
C ARG A 136 4.30 3.32 1.91
N ALA A 137 4.24 3.51 0.59
CA ALA A 137 2.99 3.54 -0.16
C ALA A 137 2.24 2.18 -0.15
N LEU A 138 2.94 1.06 0.08
CA LEU A 138 2.33 -0.27 0.12
C LEU A 138 1.39 -0.45 1.32
N GLU A 139 1.53 0.37 2.38
CA GLU A 139 0.61 0.33 3.52
C GLU A 139 -0.82 0.75 3.16
N LEU A 140 -0.99 1.47 2.04
CA LEU A 140 -2.30 1.88 1.52
C LEU A 140 -2.97 0.76 0.70
N LEU A 141 -2.17 -0.17 0.15
CA LEU A 141 -2.63 -1.20 -0.76
C LEU A 141 -3.75 -2.10 -0.16
N PRO A 142 -3.65 -2.61 1.09
CA PRO A 142 -4.70 -3.44 1.67
C PRO A 142 -6.03 -2.72 1.74
N LYS A 143 -6.02 -1.43 2.10
CA LYS A 143 -7.24 -0.63 2.20
C LYS A 143 -7.86 -0.39 0.82
N CYS A 144 -7.04 -0.07 -0.19
CA CYS A 144 -7.53 0.08 -1.56
C CYS A 144 -8.20 -1.21 -2.06
N LEU A 145 -7.55 -2.36 -1.88
CA LEU A 145 -8.10 -3.65 -2.31
C LEU A 145 -9.36 -4.01 -1.53
N ALA A 146 -9.42 -3.75 -0.23
CA ALA A 146 -10.60 -4.00 0.59
C ALA A 146 -11.81 -3.14 0.16
N LEU A 147 -11.59 -1.87 -0.18
CA LEU A 147 -12.65 -0.98 -0.68
C LEU A 147 -13.14 -1.41 -2.07
N ILE A 148 -12.24 -1.86 -2.94
CA ILE A 148 -12.59 -2.44 -4.24
C ILE A 148 -13.43 -3.70 -4.05
N ASP A 149 -13.00 -4.61 -3.17
CA ASP A 149 -13.67 -5.88 -2.93
C ASP A 149 -15.03 -5.74 -2.23
N ALA A 150 -15.18 -4.76 -1.34
CA ALA A 150 -16.46 -4.46 -0.70
C ALA A 150 -17.51 -3.94 -1.68
N SER A 151 -17.07 -3.49 -2.86
CA SER A 151 -17.94 -2.89 -3.85
C SER A 151 -18.34 -3.93 -4.89
N SER A 152 -19.64 -4.12 -5.12
CA SER A 152 -20.14 -5.01 -6.18
C SER A 152 -20.11 -4.39 -7.57
N SER A 153 -19.56 -3.17 -7.70
CA SER A 153 -19.50 -2.41 -8.94
C SER A 153 -18.26 -2.74 -9.75
N TYR A 154 -18.39 -2.70 -11.08
CA TYR A 154 -17.24 -2.78 -11.98
C TYR A 154 -16.26 -1.63 -11.73
N VAL A 155 -14.99 -1.91 -11.99
CA VAL A 155 -13.90 -0.95 -11.81
C VAL A 155 -13.28 -0.63 -13.16
N PHE A 156 -12.85 0.62 -13.35
CA PHE A 156 -12.22 1.07 -14.58
C PHE A 156 -10.71 0.85 -14.49
N LEU A 157 -10.14 0.22 -15.52
CA LEU A 157 -8.71 0.33 -15.75
C LEU A 157 -8.41 1.74 -16.25
N PRO A 158 -7.34 2.39 -15.77
CA PRO A 158 -6.90 3.64 -16.36
C PRO A 158 -6.51 3.40 -17.83
N SER A 159 -7.17 4.12 -18.74
CA SER A 159 -6.62 4.47 -20.04
C SER A 159 -5.77 5.73 -19.89
N ASP A 160 -4.74 5.88 -20.72
CA ASP A 160 -3.85 7.06 -20.72
C ASP A 160 -4.60 8.39 -20.98
N ASP A 161 -5.86 8.33 -21.43
CA ASP A 161 -6.71 9.48 -21.73
C ASP A 161 -7.75 9.74 -20.63
N ILE A 162 -7.40 10.65 -19.72
CA ILE A 162 -8.24 11.15 -18.61
C ILE A 162 -9.53 11.85 -19.11
N GLU A 163 -9.63 12.12 -20.42
CA GLU A 163 -10.74 12.85 -21.04
C GLU A 163 -11.87 11.98 -21.60
N HIS A 164 -11.65 10.67 -21.82
CA HIS A 164 -12.63 9.77 -22.47
C HIS A 164 -12.97 8.52 -21.63
N LEU A 165 -13.14 8.71 -20.32
CA LEU A 165 -13.34 7.64 -19.34
C LEU A 165 -14.62 6.79 -19.50
N ASP A 166 -15.56 7.14 -20.39
CA ASP A 166 -16.91 6.57 -20.37
C ASP A 166 -17.24 5.58 -21.52
N GLU A 167 -16.49 5.54 -22.63
CA GLU A 167 -16.89 4.70 -23.79
C GLU A 167 -15.96 3.52 -24.12
N ASP A 168 -14.65 3.60 -23.82
CA ASP A 168 -13.67 2.53 -24.16
C ASP A 168 -12.95 1.92 -22.93
N ALA A 169 -13.39 2.28 -21.72
CA ALA A 169 -12.76 1.80 -20.50
C ALA A 169 -13.01 0.30 -20.29
N VAL A 170 -11.94 -0.50 -20.29
CA VAL A 170 -12.02 -1.93 -19.96
C VAL A 170 -12.53 -2.08 -18.53
N THR A 171 -13.78 -2.52 -18.39
CA THR A 171 -14.39 -2.80 -17.11
C THR A 171 -13.96 -4.17 -16.61
N MET A 172 -13.45 -4.24 -15.38
CA MET A 172 -13.13 -5.51 -14.72
C MET A 172 -13.97 -5.66 -13.46
N THR A 173 -14.24 -6.91 -13.07
CA THR A 173 -14.79 -7.18 -11.74
C THR A 173 -13.73 -6.91 -10.66
N PRO A 174 -14.14 -6.54 -9.44
CA PRO A 174 -13.23 -6.37 -8.30
C PRO A 174 -12.27 -7.56 -8.09
N ALA A 175 -12.79 -8.79 -8.23
CA ALA A 175 -12.01 -10.01 -8.07
C ALA A 175 -10.94 -10.19 -9.15
N GLU A 176 -11.27 -9.88 -10.41
CA GLU A 176 -10.31 -9.93 -11.52
C GLU A 176 -9.24 -8.85 -11.37
N TYR A 177 -9.63 -7.62 -11.00
CA TYR A 177 -8.68 -6.54 -10.78
C TYR A 177 -7.73 -6.83 -9.61
N ARG A 178 -8.25 -7.33 -8.48
CA ARG A 178 -7.42 -7.78 -7.36
C ARG A 178 -6.42 -8.85 -7.81
N GLY A 179 -6.87 -9.79 -8.63
CA GLY A 179 -5.99 -10.80 -9.23
C GLY A 179 -4.89 -10.20 -10.10
N LYS A 180 -5.22 -9.21 -10.96
CA LYS A 180 -4.24 -8.45 -11.75
C LYS A 180 -3.23 -7.74 -10.85
N ALA A 181 -3.69 -7.03 -9.81
CA ALA A 181 -2.84 -6.29 -8.89
C ALA A 181 -1.87 -7.21 -8.13
N LEU A 182 -2.34 -8.36 -7.64
CA LEU A 182 -1.50 -9.35 -6.95
C LEU A 182 -0.47 -9.99 -7.90
N SER A 183 -0.88 -10.34 -9.12
CA SER A 183 0.02 -10.86 -10.15
C SER A 183 1.10 -9.84 -10.52
N CYS A 184 0.73 -8.57 -10.67
CA CYS A 184 1.66 -7.47 -10.90
C CYS A 184 2.64 -7.34 -9.72
N LEU A 185 2.15 -7.33 -8.48
CA LEU A 185 3.00 -7.26 -7.30
C LEU A 185 4.00 -8.42 -7.22
N CYS A 186 3.60 -9.64 -7.54
CA CYS A 186 4.49 -10.81 -7.56
C CYS A 186 5.45 -10.83 -8.76
N SER A 187 5.18 -10.07 -9.82
CA SER A 187 6.08 -9.93 -10.97
C SER A 187 7.24 -8.96 -10.70
N ILE A 188 7.07 -8.06 -9.75
CA ILE A 188 8.11 -7.12 -9.29
C ILE A 188 9.16 -7.89 -8.49
N GLU A 189 10.44 -7.57 -8.67
CA GLU A 189 11.50 -8.14 -7.84
C GLU A 189 11.45 -7.54 -6.43
N TRP A 190 10.88 -8.28 -5.47
CA TRP A 190 10.67 -7.75 -4.13
C TRP A 190 11.99 -7.35 -3.46
N PRO A 191 12.11 -6.10 -2.98
CA PRO A 191 13.23 -5.64 -2.18
C PRO A 191 13.39 -6.51 -0.94
N LEU A 192 14.62 -6.93 -0.67
CA LEU A 192 14.94 -7.85 0.42
C LEU A 192 14.38 -7.38 1.77
N PRO A 193 14.56 -6.11 2.19
CA PRO A 193 14.05 -5.64 3.48
C PRO A 193 12.52 -5.61 3.57
N LEU A 194 11.81 -5.63 2.44
CA LEU A 194 10.36 -5.46 2.36
C LEU A 194 9.61 -6.79 2.23
N VAL A 195 10.29 -7.94 2.10
CA VAL A 195 9.63 -9.26 1.91
C VAL A 195 8.62 -9.55 3.02
N ALA A 196 9.00 -9.34 4.29
CA ALA A 196 8.09 -9.57 5.41
C ALA A 196 6.91 -8.58 5.43
N LEU A 197 7.15 -7.31 5.07
CA LEU A 197 6.10 -6.30 4.96
C LEU A 197 5.10 -6.66 3.85
N LEU A 198 5.58 -7.07 2.69
CA LEU A 198 4.75 -7.48 1.56
C LEU A 198 3.85 -8.66 1.91
N LEU A 199 4.39 -9.69 2.58
CA LEU A 199 3.58 -10.81 3.04
C LEU A 199 2.50 -10.37 4.03
N LYS A 200 2.84 -9.46 4.95
CA LYS A 200 1.87 -8.87 5.89
C LYS A 200 0.75 -8.11 5.16
N VAL A 201 1.11 -7.30 4.15
CA VAL A 201 0.19 -6.50 3.32
C VAL A 201 -0.74 -7.40 2.50
N ILE A 202 -0.21 -8.45 1.89
CA ILE A 202 -0.97 -9.35 1.00
C ILE A 202 -1.89 -10.29 1.77
N ARG A 203 -1.52 -10.69 3.00
CA ARG A 203 -2.24 -11.70 3.80
C ARG A 203 -3.71 -11.38 4.01
N ASP A 204 -4.07 -10.10 4.12
CA ASP A 204 -5.43 -9.69 4.43
C ASP A 204 -6.32 -9.58 3.18
N ALA A 205 -5.77 -9.83 1.98
CA ALA A 205 -6.51 -9.85 0.72
C ALA A 205 -7.03 -11.26 0.38
N PRO A 206 -8.28 -11.40 -0.08
CA PRO A 206 -8.80 -12.69 -0.52
C PRO A 206 -8.06 -13.17 -1.79
N MET A 207 -7.51 -14.37 -1.73
CA MET A 207 -6.70 -14.95 -2.80
C MET A 207 -7.26 -16.29 -3.26
N THR A 208 -7.11 -16.59 -4.55
CA THR A 208 -7.26 -17.95 -5.06
C THR A 208 -6.05 -18.80 -4.66
N THR A 209 -6.19 -20.12 -4.70
CA THR A 209 -5.08 -21.05 -4.42
C THR A 209 -3.87 -20.78 -5.32
N ALA A 210 -4.09 -20.49 -6.60
CA ALA A 210 -3.01 -20.19 -7.56
C ALA A 210 -2.28 -18.88 -7.22
N GLN A 211 -3.01 -17.85 -6.78
CA GLN A 211 -2.42 -16.58 -6.34
C GLN A 211 -1.61 -16.76 -5.06
N LEU A 212 -2.15 -17.51 -4.09
CA LEU A 212 -1.44 -17.84 -2.85
C LEU A 212 -0.15 -18.62 -3.15
N GLU A 213 -0.19 -19.57 -4.08
CA GLU A 213 0.98 -20.33 -4.51
C GLU A 213 2.05 -19.40 -5.10
N GLN A 214 1.67 -18.49 -6.00
CA GLN A 214 2.58 -17.52 -6.59
C GLN A 214 3.24 -16.62 -5.53
N VAL A 215 2.48 -16.14 -4.54
CA VAL A 215 2.97 -15.33 -3.42
C VAL A 215 3.98 -16.12 -2.58
N VAL A 216 3.64 -17.36 -2.19
CA VAL A 216 4.50 -18.23 -1.37
C VAL A 216 5.80 -18.55 -2.11
N MET A 217 5.72 -18.93 -3.39
CA MET A 217 6.90 -19.25 -4.20
C MET A 217 7.80 -18.03 -4.41
N THR A 218 7.22 -16.86 -4.63
CA THR A 218 7.96 -15.60 -4.75
C THR A 218 8.69 -15.29 -3.45
N ALA A 219 8.00 -15.35 -2.31
CA ALA A 219 8.59 -15.11 -1.00
C ALA A 219 9.75 -16.07 -0.68
N LEU A 220 9.55 -17.38 -0.85
CA LEU A 220 10.59 -18.39 -0.61
C LEU A 220 11.82 -18.18 -1.49
N LYS A 221 11.63 -17.81 -2.76
CA LYS A 221 12.71 -17.46 -3.68
C LYS A 221 13.51 -16.25 -3.19
N ARG A 222 12.83 -15.22 -2.66
CA ARG A 222 13.49 -14.03 -2.08
C ARG A 222 14.18 -14.35 -0.77
N SER A 223 13.60 -15.20 0.08
CA SER A 223 14.19 -15.61 1.37
C SER A 223 15.59 -16.19 1.25
N ARG A 224 15.91 -16.88 0.15
CA ARG A 224 17.27 -17.40 -0.10
C ARG A 224 18.34 -16.29 -0.21
N LYS A 225 17.93 -15.06 -0.50
CA LYS A 225 18.83 -13.90 -0.62
C LYS A 225 18.86 -13.03 0.65
N LEU A 226 18.01 -13.28 1.64
CA LEU A 226 17.92 -12.47 2.86
C LEU A 226 19.07 -12.73 3.82
N ASP A 227 19.30 -11.76 4.70
CA ASP A 227 20.15 -11.96 5.86
C ASP A 227 19.48 -12.90 6.86
N LEU A 228 20.28 -13.69 7.58
CA LEU A 228 19.78 -14.71 8.52
C LEU A 228 18.83 -14.12 9.57
N GLN A 229 19.03 -12.87 9.98
CA GLN A 229 18.21 -12.19 10.99
C GLN A 229 16.81 -11.82 10.50
N GLU A 230 16.59 -11.73 9.18
CA GLU A 230 15.30 -11.38 8.59
C GLU A 230 14.40 -12.60 8.38
N LEU A 231 15.01 -13.80 8.30
CA LEU A 231 14.31 -15.06 8.04
C LEU A 231 13.20 -15.39 9.06
N PRO A 232 13.37 -15.18 10.38
CA PRO A 232 12.30 -15.46 11.34
C PRO A 232 11.02 -14.67 11.06
N ALA A 233 11.14 -13.40 10.66
CA ALA A 233 10.00 -12.55 10.35
C ALA A 233 9.27 -13.06 9.10
N VAL A 234 10.00 -13.44 8.05
CA VAL A 234 9.42 -13.98 6.82
C VAL A 234 8.77 -15.34 7.06
N ALA A 235 9.43 -16.24 7.78
CA ALA A 235 8.86 -17.54 8.13
C ALA A 235 7.58 -17.38 8.96
N TYR A 236 7.55 -16.44 9.90
CA TYR A 236 6.34 -16.13 10.66
C TYR A 236 5.20 -15.66 9.75
N GLN A 237 5.45 -14.73 8.82
CA GLN A 237 4.40 -14.27 7.90
C GLN A 237 3.93 -15.39 6.95
N LEU A 238 4.82 -16.26 6.47
CA LEU A 238 4.45 -17.45 5.69
C LEU A 238 3.56 -18.41 6.48
N LEU A 239 3.85 -18.64 7.77
CA LEU A 239 3.01 -19.44 8.65
C LEU A 239 1.65 -18.79 8.93
N LEU A 240 1.57 -17.46 8.96
CA LEU A 240 0.27 -16.79 9.04
C LEU A 240 -0.54 -16.95 7.75
N LEU A 241 0.11 -16.95 6.59
CA LEU A 241 -0.52 -17.22 5.30
C LEU A 241 -1.02 -18.66 5.16
N SER A 242 -0.45 -19.63 5.89
CA SER A 242 -0.90 -21.03 5.82
C SER A 242 -2.35 -21.23 6.27
N LYS A 243 -2.91 -20.26 7.01
CA LYS A 243 -4.33 -20.22 7.37
C LYS A 243 -5.24 -20.06 6.14
N LEU A 244 -4.72 -19.51 5.04
CA LEU A 244 -5.43 -19.36 3.77
C LEU A 244 -5.32 -20.63 2.89
N GLY A 245 -4.44 -21.56 3.22
CA GLY A 245 -4.20 -22.79 2.44
C GLY A 245 -2.72 -23.09 2.24
N LEU A 246 -2.43 -24.07 1.37
CA LEU A 246 -1.06 -24.46 0.98
C LEU A 246 -0.12 -24.79 2.15
N LYS A 247 -0.68 -25.26 3.27
CA LYS A 247 0.05 -25.63 4.51
C LYS A 247 1.30 -26.47 4.21
N ARG A 248 1.15 -27.56 3.47
CA ARG A 248 2.25 -28.44 3.07
C ARG A 248 3.33 -27.72 2.25
N LEU A 249 2.94 -26.94 1.25
CA LEU A 249 3.88 -26.20 0.40
C LEU A 249 4.72 -25.22 1.24
N ILE A 250 4.06 -24.51 2.16
CA ILE A 250 4.70 -23.52 3.03
C ILE A 250 5.70 -24.20 3.97
N ILE A 251 5.30 -25.28 4.66
CA ILE A 251 6.20 -26.02 5.56
C ILE A 251 7.36 -26.63 4.79
N GLN A 252 7.08 -27.29 3.66
CA GLN A 252 8.10 -27.87 2.80
C GLN A 252 9.09 -26.79 2.32
N GLY A 253 8.60 -25.64 1.86
CA GLY A 253 9.45 -24.53 1.43
C GLY A 253 10.34 -23.97 2.53
N ILE A 254 9.86 -23.92 3.79
CA ILE A 254 10.68 -23.52 4.95
C ILE A 254 11.77 -24.56 5.24
N VAL A 255 11.44 -25.86 5.16
CA VAL A 255 12.41 -26.95 5.35
C VAL A 255 13.49 -26.92 4.26
N GLU A 256 13.09 -26.81 2.99
CA GLU A 256 14.01 -26.69 1.86
C GLU A 256 14.90 -25.44 1.97
N LEU A 257 14.40 -24.35 2.57
CA LEU A 257 15.19 -23.17 2.86
C LEU A 257 16.28 -23.46 3.91
N PHE A 258 15.98 -24.25 4.94
CA PHE A 258 16.99 -24.66 5.93
C PHE A 258 18.06 -25.54 5.32
N GLU A 259 17.68 -26.55 4.54
CA GLU A 259 18.61 -27.43 3.84
C GLU A 259 19.55 -26.62 2.94
N TRP A 260 18.97 -25.68 2.17
CA TRP A 260 19.74 -24.78 1.31
C TRP A 260 20.73 -23.90 2.09
N LEU A 261 20.33 -23.37 3.25
CA LEU A 261 21.20 -22.57 4.11
C LEU A 261 22.34 -23.42 4.69
N GLU A 262 22.05 -24.63 5.17
CA GLU A 262 23.05 -25.53 5.74
C GLU A 262 24.10 -25.93 4.69
N ASP A 263 23.67 -26.28 3.48
CA ASP A 263 24.60 -26.66 2.41
C ASP A 263 25.45 -25.47 1.96
N ARG A 264 24.86 -24.28 1.84
CA ARG A 264 25.61 -23.05 1.57
C ARG A 264 26.66 -22.76 2.64
N TRP A 265 26.38 -23.10 3.91
CA TRP A 265 27.33 -22.94 5.02
C TRP A 265 28.44 -24.00 5.00
N LYS A 266 28.13 -25.27 4.75
CA LYS A 266 29.12 -26.36 4.66
C LYS A 266 30.17 -26.10 3.58
N HIS A 267 29.76 -25.51 2.46
CA HIS A 267 30.62 -25.23 1.31
C HIS A 267 31.32 -23.86 1.36
N ARG A 268 31.13 -23.06 2.42
CA ARG A 268 31.80 -21.77 2.56
C ARG A 268 33.18 -21.95 3.20
N GLU A 269 34.25 -21.79 2.42
CA GLU A 269 35.62 -21.81 2.92
C GLU A 269 35.82 -20.76 4.03
N GLY A 270 36.38 -21.18 5.18
CA GLY A 270 36.60 -20.30 6.34
C GLY A 270 35.38 -20.07 7.24
N SER A 271 34.37 -20.95 7.20
CA SER A 271 33.20 -20.89 8.09
C SER A 271 33.62 -20.95 9.56
N LYS A 272 33.45 -19.84 10.27
CA LYS A 272 33.70 -19.74 11.71
C LYS A 272 32.53 -20.38 12.48
N GLN A 273 32.83 -21.10 13.55
CA GLN A 273 31.84 -21.71 14.46
C GLN A 273 30.72 -20.74 14.87
N ALA A 274 31.05 -19.47 15.12
CA ALA A 274 30.10 -18.43 15.49
C ALA A 274 28.96 -18.21 14.46
N GLY A 275 29.24 -18.37 13.16
CA GLY A 275 28.22 -18.24 12.12
C GLY A 275 27.28 -19.46 12.06
N HIS A 276 27.81 -20.63 12.37
CA HIS A 276 27.01 -21.86 12.51
C HIS A 276 26.10 -21.80 13.73
N ASP A 277 26.56 -21.22 14.84
CA ASP A 277 25.75 -21.02 16.04
C ASP A 277 24.62 -19.99 15.78
N GLN A 278 24.89 -18.94 15.00
CA GLN A 278 23.87 -17.99 14.56
C GLN A 278 22.80 -18.68 13.69
N LEU A 279 23.19 -19.51 12.72
CA LEU A 279 22.25 -20.27 11.89
C LEU A 279 21.34 -21.16 12.75
N ARG A 280 21.92 -21.92 13.69
CA ARG A 280 21.15 -22.78 14.62
C ARG A 280 20.18 -21.97 15.47
N HIS A 281 20.58 -20.79 15.95
CA HIS A 281 19.72 -19.92 16.73
C HIS A 281 18.51 -19.43 15.92
N ILE A 282 18.73 -19.02 14.66
CA ILE A 282 17.68 -18.61 13.74
C ILE A 282 16.74 -19.77 13.40
N GLN A 283 17.27 -20.96 13.10
CA GLN A 283 16.48 -22.17 12.90
C GLN A 283 15.62 -22.49 14.14
N GLY A 284 16.21 -22.42 15.34
CA GLY A 284 15.48 -22.61 16.60
C GLY A 284 14.32 -21.63 16.78
N THR A 285 14.52 -20.37 16.41
CA THR A 285 13.46 -19.34 16.45
C THR A 285 12.32 -19.66 15.47
N ILE A 286 12.66 -20.08 14.25
CA ILE A 286 11.65 -20.45 13.24
C ILE A 286 10.92 -21.73 13.66
N MET A 287 11.60 -22.72 14.22
CA MET A 287 10.95 -23.92 14.79
C MET A 287 9.99 -23.57 15.92
N LEU A 288 10.31 -22.56 16.74
CA LEU A 288 9.38 -22.03 17.75
C LEU A 288 8.14 -21.42 17.09
N HIS A 289 8.30 -20.64 16.00
CA HIS A 289 7.17 -20.11 15.23
C HIS A 289 6.30 -21.23 14.63
N ILE A 290 6.90 -22.28 14.06
CA ILE A 290 6.17 -23.44 13.52
C ILE A 290 5.37 -24.12 14.64
N ASN A 291 6.00 -24.39 15.78
CA ASN A 291 5.34 -25.00 16.93
C ASN A 291 4.16 -24.15 17.43
N PHE A 292 4.33 -22.83 17.49
CA PHE A 292 3.24 -21.92 17.86
C PHE A 292 2.10 -21.93 16.83
N ALA A 293 2.42 -21.92 15.53
CA ALA A 293 1.44 -22.00 14.46
C ALA A 293 0.67 -23.33 14.50
N ALA A 294 1.35 -24.47 14.67
CA ALA A 294 0.72 -25.78 14.77
C ALA A 294 -0.16 -25.93 16.02
N LYS A 295 0.17 -25.25 17.13
CA LYS A 295 -0.70 -25.17 18.31
C LYS A 295 -1.99 -24.38 18.05
N GLN A 296 -1.94 -23.38 17.18
CA GLN A 296 -3.12 -22.58 16.81
C GLN A 296 -3.96 -23.22 15.71
N ASP A 297 -3.32 -23.99 14.83
CA ASP A 297 -3.91 -24.65 13.68
C ASP A 297 -3.47 -26.12 13.65
N PRO A 298 -4.26 -27.05 14.23
CA PRO A 298 -3.89 -28.46 14.30
C PRO A 298 -3.68 -29.12 12.94
N GLU A 299 -4.35 -28.64 11.88
CA GLU A 299 -4.17 -29.17 10.52
C GLU A 299 -2.77 -28.85 9.95
N LEU A 300 -2.10 -27.81 10.44
CA LEU A 300 -0.72 -27.51 10.07
C LEU A 300 0.26 -28.52 10.67
N GLY A 301 -0.09 -29.13 11.80
CA GLY A 301 0.75 -30.11 12.50
C GLY A 301 0.57 -31.56 12.02
N GLN A 302 -0.50 -31.84 11.26
CA GLN A 302 -0.79 -33.16 10.67
C GLN A 302 -0.01 -33.36 9.36
#